data_AF-A0A8S3RQX5-F1
#
_entry.id   AF-A0A8S3RQX5-F1
#
_cell.length_a   1.000
_cell.length_b   1.000
_cell.length_c   1.000
_cell.angle_alpha   90.00
_cell.angle_beta   90.00
_cell.angle_gamma   90.00
#
_symmetry.space_group_name_H-M   'P 1'
#
loop_
_entity.id
_entity.type
_entity.pdbx_description
1 polymer ?
#
loop_
_entity_poly.entity_id
_entity_poly.type
_entity_poly.pdbx_seq_one_letter_code
_entity_poly.pdbx_strand_id
1 'polypeptide(L)'
;MNDLEYESDKEDKCIPRFKKKSEWNPPRSKNDNLESFISSIKTEVKSSVSGKRLRNLSEQESQAINNLKSRDDIVIKQADKGKYETNYFRNNSQDEDMPCALCRNNGSSSSVMIPGRRTCYAGWNMEYTGMLAAGSRSHSASNFICVDNNPEYILSGKAGNDGHLMYVVNTKCGPLPCPPYEDNRQVYCVVCSK
;
A
#
# COMPACT_ATOMS: atom_id res chain seq x y z
N MET A 1 -17.02 40.19 -25.14
CA MET A 1 -17.65 40.85 -23.99
C MET A 1 -18.80 39.95 -23.57
N ASN A 2 -18.69 39.37 -22.38
CA ASN A 2 -19.66 38.54 -21.64
C ASN A 2 -19.92 37.15 -22.26
N ASP A 3 -19.44 36.05 -21.67
CA ASP A 3 -19.74 35.43 -20.35
C ASP A 3 -21.00 34.55 -20.37
N LEU A 4 -20.96 33.54 -19.50
CA LEU A 4 -21.95 32.53 -19.13
C LEU A 4 -21.79 31.16 -19.83
N GLU A 5 -21.60 30.03 -19.16
CA GLU A 5 -21.21 29.70 -17.79
C GLU A 5 -21.06 28.17 -17.80
N TYR A 6 -19.91 27.65 -17.35
CA TYR A 6 -19.65 26.22 -17.23
C TYR A 6 -20.15 25.77 -15.85
N GLU A 7 -21.24 25.00 -15.81
CA GLU A 7 -21.79 24.42 -14.58
C GLU A 7 -20.77 23.44 -13.96
N SER A 8 -20.01 23.96 -12.99
CA SER A 8 -19.27 23.20 -11.99
C SER A 8 -20.17 23.04 -10.78
N ASP A 9 -20.77 21.86 -10.58
CA ASP A 9 -21.24 21.46 -9.25
C ASP A 9 -21.49 19.95 -9.16
N LYS A 10 -20.46 19.21 -8.74
CA LYS A 10 -20.62 18.14 -7.75
C LYS A 10 -19.41 18.18 -6.82
N GLU A 11 -19.59 18.88 -5.71
CA GLU A 11 -18.74 18.75 -4.53
C GLU A 11 -18.69 17.26 -4.11
N ASP A 12 -17.63 16.55 -4.50
CA ASP A 12 -17.20 15.34 -3.80
C ASP A 12 -16.68 15.76 -2.42
N LYS A 13 -17.63 15.98 -1.50
CA LYS A 13 -17.33 16.10 -0.07
C LYS A 13 -16.68 14.79 0.35
N CYS A 14 -15.36 14.83 0.53
CA CYS A 14 -14.63 13.86 1.34
C CYS A 14 -15.36 13.71 2.68
N ILE A 15 -16.15 12.65 2.82
CA ILE A 15 -16.71 12.27 4.12
C ILE A 15 -15.51 11.88 4.98
N PRO A 16 -15.14 12.65 6.03
CA PRO A 16 -14.01 12.27 6.85
C PRO A 16 -14.32 10.92 7.50
N ARG A 17 -13.47 9.93 7.21
CA ARG A 17 -13.65 8.51 7.60
C ARG A 17 -13.62 8.27 9.12
N PHE A 18 -13.47 9.32 9.92
CA PHE A 18 -13.77 9.36 11.34
C PHE A 18 -14.44 10.70 11.68
N LYS A 19 -15.59 10.68 12.37
CA LYS A 19 -16.24 11.88 12.93
C LYS A 19 -15.19 12.66 13.73
N LYS A 20 -15.13 14.00 13.60
CA LYS A 20 -14.33 14.85 14.51
C LYS A 20 -14.58 14.37 15.94
N LYS A 21 -13.52 14.02 16.67
CA LYS A 21 -13.67 13.51 18.05
C LYS A 21 -14.45 14.55 18.85
N SER A 22 -15.47 14.09 19.57
CA SER A 22 -16.23 14.95 20.45
C SER A 22 -15.30 15.55 21.51
N GLU A 23 -15.34 16.86 21.69
CA GLU A 23 -14.68 17.55 22.81
C GLU A 23 -15.51 17.46 24.10
N TRP A 24 -16.71 16.88 24.02
CA TRP A 24 -17.59 16.71 25.16
C TRP A 24 -17.00 15.73 26.16
N ASN A 25 -16.60 16.24 27.31
CA ASN A 25 -16.31 15.45 28.50
C ASN A 25 -17.55 15.44 29.40
N PRO A 26 -18.09 14.26 29.76
CA PRO A 26 -19.25 14.19 30.64
C PRO A 26 -18.95 14.86 31.99
N PRO A 27 -19.89 15.65 32.54
CA PRO A 27 -19.77 16.17 33.89
C PRO A 27 -19.78 15.03 34.92
N ARG A 28 -19.23 15.30 36.10
CA ARG A 28 -19.12 14.33 37.20
C ARG A 28 -20.50 13.79 37.60
N SER A 29 -20.61 12.47 37.71
CA SER A 29 -21.82 11.79 38.18
C SER A 29 -22.02 12.01 39.68
N LYS A 30 -23.28 11.96 40.14
CA LYS A 30 -23.63 11.97 41.58
C LYS A 30 -23.39 10.62 42.27
N ASN A 31 -22.99 9.59 41.52
CA ASN A 31 -22.73 8.26 42.07
C ASN A 31 -21.23 8.09 42.38
N ASP A 32 -20.91 8.04 43.66
CA ASP A 32 -19.52 7.95 44.14
C ASP A 32 -18.81 6.65 43.75
N ASN A 33 -19.54 5.54 43.65
CA ASN A 33 -18.98 4.26 43.22
C ASN A 33 -18.56 4.30 41.76
N LEU A 34 -19.38 4.95 40.92
CA LEU A 34 -19.07 5.14 39.50
C LEU A 34 -17.86 6.07 39.33
N GLU A 35 -17.78 7.15 40.09
CA GLU A 35 -16.63 8.07 40.04
C GLU A 35 -15.33 7.43 40.55
N SER A 36 -15.43 6.58 41.57
CA SER A 36 -14.30 5.78 42.07
C SER A 36 -13.78 4.82 41.00
N PHE A 37 -14.69 4.12 40.31
CA PHE A 37 -14.34 3.23 39.20
C PHE A 37 -13.76 3.99 38.00
N ILE A 38 -14.33 5.15 37.64
CA ILE A 38 -13.79 5.99 36.57
C ILE A 38 -12.38 6.49 36.94
N SER A 39 -12.15 6.82 38.21
CA SER A 39 -10.85 7.27 38.71
C SER A 39 -9.80 6.17 38.68
N SER A 40 -10.15 4.94 39.08
CA SER A 40 -9.21 3.80 39.04
C SER A 40 -8.79 3.48 37.61
N ILE A 41 -9.73 3.41 36.67
CA ILE A 41 -9.46 3.17 35.25
C ILE A 41 -8.64 4.31 34.64
N LYS A 42 -8.96 5.58 34.93
CA LYS A 42 -8.15 6.73 34.45
C LYS A 42 -6.71 6.66 34.96
N THR A 43 -6.51 6.19 36.18
CA THR A 43 -5.19 6.05 36.80
C THR A 43 -4.42 4.89 36.15
N GLU A 44 -5.09 3.78 35.88
CA GLU A 44 -4.52 2.62 35.18
C GLU A 44 -4.15 2.93 33.72
N VAL A 45 -4.98 3.70 33.01
CA VAL A 45 -4.68 4.17 31.65
C VAL A 45 -3.51 5.16 31.65
N LYS A 46 -3.44 6.07 32.63
CA LYS A 46 -2.31 7.01 32.71
C LYS A 46 -1.00 6.32 33.09
N SER A 47 -1.04 5.30 33.95
CA SER A 47 0.16 4.54 34.34
C SER A 47 0.63 3.58 33.25
N SER A 48 -0.27 3.07 32.39
CA SER A 48 0.08 2.19 31.26
C SER A 48 0.69 2.93 30.07
N VAL A 49 0.54 4.26 29.97
CA VAL A 49 1.11 5.08 28.89
C VAL A 49 2.55 5.52 29.16
N SER A 50 3.02 5.48 30.42
CA SER A 50 4.39 5.87 30.76
C SER A 50 5.28 4.66 31.02
N GLY A 51 6.03 4.28 29.98
CA GLY A 51 7.32 3.62 30.17
C GLY A 51 7.32 2.11 30.38
N LYS A 52 6.88 1.34 29.38
CA LYS A 52 7.60 0.12 28.99
C LYS A 52 7.66 0.06 27.48
N ARG A 53 8.85 -0.17 26.92
CA ARG A 53 9.02 -0.66 25.55
C ARG A 53 8.27 -1.98 25.51
N LEU A 54 6.99 -1.94 25.10
CA LEU A 54 6.17 -3.13 24.98
C LEU A 54 6.84 -3.98 23.90
N ARG A 55 7.61 -4.97 24.34
CA ARG A 55 7.75 -6.18 23.54
C ARG A 55 6.34 -6.73 23.45
N ASN A 56 5.63 -6.38 22.38
CA ASN A 56 4.30 -6.92 22.03
C ASN A 56 4.39 -8.41 21.64
N LEU A 57 5.36 -9.14 22.19
CA LEU A 57 5.67 -10.53 21.89
C LEU A 57 5.80 -11.24 23.22
N SER A 58 5.02 -12.29 23.40
CA SER A 58 5.19 -13.27 24.46
C SER A 58 6.56 -13.96 24.36
N GLU A 59 6.96 -14.61 25.43
CA GLU A 59 8.20 -15.39 25.44
C GLU A 59 8.16 -16.51 24.38
N GLN A 60 7.00 -17.14 24.23
CA GLN A 60 6.75 -18.17 23.22
C GLN A 60 6.89 -17.61 21.80
N GLU A 61 6.30 -16.45 21.51
CA GLU A 61 6.42 -15.81 20.19
C GLU A 61 7.85 -15.36 19.92
N SER A 62 8.56 -14.83 20.91
CA SER A 62 9.96 -14.45 20.76
C SER A 62 10.84 -15.67 20.50
N GLN A 63 10.61 -16.79 21.19
CA GLN A 63 11.33 -18.04 20.96
C GLN A 63 11.00 -18.61 19.57
N ALA A 64 9.73 -18.59 19.15
CA ALA A 64 9.33 -19.02 17.82
C ALA A 64 10.03 -18.19 16.72
N ILE A 65 10.11 -16.87 16.87
CA ILE A 65 10.82 -15.99 15.93
C ILE A 65 12.32 -16.31 15.91
N ASN A 66 12.93 -16.53 17.07
CA ASN A 66 14.36 -16.87 17.14
C ASN A 66 14.65 -18.23 16.49
N ASN A 67 13.80 -19.23 16.72
CA ASN A 67 13.90 -20.54 16.10
C ASN A 67 13.70 -20.48 14.58
N LEU A 68 12.80 -19.62 14.09
CA LEU A 68 12.62 -19.38 12.66
C LEU A 68 13.85 -18.69 12.04
N LYS A 69 14.47 -17.75 12.75
CA LYS A 69 15.69 -17.07 12.29
C LYS A 69 16.93 -17.96 12.28
N SER A 70 16.98 -18.99 13.13
CA SER A 70 18.11 -19.92 13.20
C SER A 70 18.05 -21.05 12.17
N ARG A 71 16.92 -21.20 11.47
CA ARG A 71 16.78 -22.19 10.39
C ARG A 71 17.57 -21.76 9.16
N ASP A 72 18.35 -22.68 8.62
CA ASP A 72 19.13 -22.53 7.38
C ASP A 72 18.30 -22.84 6.12
N ASP A 73 17.20 -23.57 6.27
CA ASP A 73 16.27 -23.91 5.20
C ASP A 73 15.22 -22.82 4.91
N ILE A 74 15.10 -21.81 5.78
CA ILE A 74 14.19 -20.68 5.59
C ILE A 74 15.00 -19.39 5.39
N VAL A 75 14.95 -18.82 4.19
CA VAL A 75 15.55 -17.51 3.92
C VAL A 75 14.59 -16.39 4.36
N ILE A 76 14.79 -15.86 5.57
CA ILE A 76 14.06 -14.68 6.04
C ILE A 76 14.74 -13.43 5.47
N LYS A 77 14.13 -12.83 4.44
CA LYS A 77 14.57 -11.54 3.89
C LYS A 77 13.99 -10.40 4.72
N GLN A 78 14.71 -9.28 4.76
CA GLN A 78 14.12 -8.05 5.28
C GLN A 78 12.90 -7.68 4.42
N ALA A 79 11.88 -7.14 5.06
CA ALA A 79 10.71 -6.66 4.34
C ALA A 79 11.10 -5.40 3.56
N ASP A 80 11.15 -5.52 2.24
CA ASP A 80 11.36 -4.39 1.36
C ASP A 80 10.04 -3.63 1.22
N LYS A 81 10.02 -2.38 1.69
CA LYS A 81 8.85 -1.51 1.59
C LYS A 81 8.92 -0.74 0.27
N GLY A 82 8.01 -1.07 -0.64
CA GLY A 82 7.82 -0.34 -1.90
C GLY A 82 6.97 0.91 -1.69
N LYS A 83 7.28 1.98 -2.43
CA LYS A 83 6.47 3.21 -2.49
C LYS A 83 6.19 3.59 -3.93
N TYR A 84 5.06 4.26 -4.17
CA TYR A 84 4.75 4.87 -5.45
C TYR A 84 5.39 6.25 -5.57
N GLU A 85 6.20 6.47 -6.60
CA GLU A 85 6.85 7.77 -6.84
C GLU A 85 6.08 8.64 -7.83
N THR A 86 5.35 8.02 -8.76
CA THR A 86 4.73 8.75 -9.86
C THR A 86 3.26 9.03 -9.61
N ASN A 87 2.82 10.25 -9.94
CA ASN A 87 1.41 10.65 -9.96
C ASN A 87 0.53 9.81 -10.91
N TYR A 88 1.12 8.92 -11.70
CA TYR A 88 0.39 7.99 -12.56
C TYR A 88 -0.45 6.98 -11.80
N PHE A 89 -0.10 6.68 -10.55
CA PHE A 89 -0.89 5.78 -9.71
C PHE A 89 -2.05 6.53 -9.03
N ARG A 90 -1.88 7.82 -8.71
CA ARG A 90 -2.93 8.71 -8.20
C ARG A 90 -2.51 10.19 -8.23
N ASN A 91 -3.46 11.09 -8.44
CA ASN A 91 -3.22 12.54 -8.36
C ASN A 91 -2.89 12.96 -6.91
N ASN A 92 -1.77 13.65 -6.72
CA ASN A 92 -1.34 14.34 -5.49
C ASN A 92 -0.89 13.48 -4.30
N SER A 93 -0.35 12.29 -4.54
CA SER A 93 0.32 11.51 -3.50
C SER A 93 1.71 11.03 -3.93
N GLN A 94 2.74 11.72 -3.45
CA GLN A 94 4.11 11.24 -3.48
C GLN A 94 4.36 10.41 -2.20
N ASP A 95 5.16 9.35 -2.30
CA ASP A 95 5.57 8.50 -1.19
C ASP A 95 4.47 7.66 -0.52
N GLU A 96 3.45 7.25 -1.27
CA GLU A 96 2.46 6.32 -0.74
C GLU A 96 3.00 4.89 -0.69
N ASP A 97 2.82 4.23 0.46
CA ASP A 97 3.29 2.87 0.65
C ASP A 97 2.44 1.88 -0.15
N MET A 98 3.13 1.00 -0.89
CA MET A 98 2.51 -0.05 -1.68
C MET A 98 2.15 -1.25 -0.79
N PRO A 99 0.85 -1.54 -0.56
CA PRO A 99 0.44 -2.79 0.06
C PRO A 99 0.69 -3.96 -0.89
N CYS A 100 0.89 -5.15 -0.33
CA CYS A 100 0.93 -6.40 -1.08
C CYS A 100 0.02 -7.44 -0.42
N ALA A 101 -0.57 -8.30 -1.25
CA ALA A 101 -1.38 -9.42 -0.80
C ALA A 101 -0.90 -10.70 -1.49
N LEU A 102 -0.86 -11.79 -0.74
CA LEU A 102 -0.57 -13.13 -1.28
C LEU A 102 -1.90 -13.89 -1.42
N CYS A 103 -2.25 -14.22 -2.66
CA CYS A 103 -3.47 -14.96 -2.97
C CYS A 103 -3.14 -16.39 -3.39
N ARG A 104 -3.98 -17.35 -2.97
CA ARG A 104 -3.95 -18.73 -3.48
C ARG A 104 -5.22 -18.97 -4.27
N ASN A 105 -5.07 -19.27 -5.55
CA ASN A 105 -6.17 -19.73 -6.40
C ASN A 105 -6.17 -21.27 -6.42
N ASN A 106 -7.29 -21.89 -6.01
CA ASN A 106 -7.41 -23.35 -5.97
C ASN A 106 -7.76 -23.98 -7.33
N GLY A 107 -8.22 -23.18 -8.30
CA GLY A 107 -8.59 -23.64 -9.63
C GLY A 107 -7.46 -23.53 -10.66
N SER A 108 -6.31 -22.98 -10.29
CA SER A 108 -5.19 -22.75 -11.19
C SER A 108 -3.89 -23.33 -10.63
N SER A 109 -3.18 -24.03 -11.50
CA SER A 109 -1.89 -24.67 -11.25
C SER A 109 -0.69 -23.75 -11.51
N SER A 110 -0.89 -22.68 -12.30
CA SER A 110 0.19 -21.77 -12.70
C SER A 110 -0.31 -20.32 -12.82
N SER A 111 0.58 -19.36 -12.55
CA SER A 111 0.36 -17.94 -12.82
C SER A 111 1.54 -17.34 -13.60
N VAL A 112 1.25 -16.39 -14.48
CA VAL A 112 2.26 -15.72 -15.33
C VAL A 112 1.93 -14.24 -15.48
N MET A 113 2.96 -13.39 -15.41
CA MET A 113 2.89 -11.98 -15.75
C MET A 113 3.36 -11.78 -17.19
N ILE A 114 2.53 -11.12 -18.02
CA ILE A 114 2.82 -10.84 -19.43
C ILE A 114 2.98 -9.32 -19.60
N PRO A 115 4.21 -8.81 -19.80
CA PRO A 115 4.42 -7.39 -20.07
C PRO A 115 4.00 -7.01 -21.49
N GLY A 116 3.61 -5.74 -21.68
CA GLY A 116 3.19 -5.19 -22.97
C GLY A 116 1.78 -5.59 -23.43
N ARG A 117 1.02 -6.30 -22.60
CA ARG A 117 -0.36 -6.72 -22.91
C ARG A 117 -1.33 -6.33 -21.80
N ARG A 118 -2.60 -6.15 -22.17
CA ARG A 118 -3.72 -5.90 -21.25
C ARG A 118 -4.66 -7.09 -21.12
N THR A 119 -4.46 -8.13 -21.92
CA THR A 119 -5.32 -9.32 -22.00
C THR A 119 -4.50 -10.60 -22.09
N CYS A 120 -5.02 -11.66 -21.48
CA CYS A 120 -4.42 -12.98 -21.49
C CYS A 120 -4.57 -13.65 -22.87
N TYR A 121 -3.75 -14.69 -23.11
CA TYR A 121 -3.95 -15.58 -24.25
C TYR A 121 -5.24 -16.38 -24.12
N ALA A 122 -5.77 -16.88 -25.24
CA ALA A 122 -6.96 -17.73 -25.22
C ALA A 122 -6.75 -18.96 -24.31
N GLY A 123 -7.75 -19.28 -23.49
CA GLY A 123 -7.71 -20.40 -22.54
C GLY A 123 -6.92 -20.13 -21.26
N TRP A 124 -6.55 -18.89 -20.98
CA TRP A 124 -6.03 -18.44 -19.68
C TRP A 124 -7.05 -17.53 -19.00
N ASN A 125 -7.13 -17.61 -17.68
CA ASN A 125 -7.97 -16.72 -16.88
C ASN A 125 -7.18 -15.46 -16.57
N MET A 126 -7.82 -14.30 -16.73
CA MET A 126 -7.24 -13.02 -16.32
C MET A 126 -7.49 -12.81 -14.84
N GLU A 127 -6.40 -12.63 -14.08
CA GLU A 127 -6.47 -12.30 -12.65
C GLU A 127 -6.57 -10.78 -12.47
N TYR A 128 -5.67 -10.03 -13.10
CA TYR A 128 -5.75 -8.57 -13.16
C TYR A 128 -4.91 -7.98 -14.31
N THR A 129 -5.15 -6.71 -14.64
CA THR A 129 -4.35 -5.93 -15.59
C THR A 129 -3.88 -4.64 -14.94
N GLY A 130 -2.69 -4.20 -15.33
CA GLY A 130 -1.95 -3.18 -14.63
C GLY A 130 -0.95 -2.44 -15.50
N MET A 131 -0.14 -1.62 -14.85
CA MET A 131 1.04 -0.99 -15.42
C MET A 131 2.30 -1.72 -14.93
N LEU A 132 3.26 -1.88 -15.84
CA LEU A 132 4.56 -2.44 -15.51
C LEU A 132 5.34 -1.40 -14.71
N ALA A 133 5.87 -1.80 -13.55
CA ALA A 133 6.65 -0.92 -12.68
C ALA A 133 7.98 -1.57 -12.31
N ALA A 134 8.99 -0.73 -12.09
CA ALA A 134 10.30 -1.13 -11.60
C ALA A 134 10.97 0.03 -10.85
N GLY A 135 12.01 -0.29 -10.09
CA GLY A 135 12.87 0.68 -9.44
C GLY A 135 13.69 1.44 -10.47
N SER A 136 13.94 2.73 -10.21
CA SER A 136 14.82 3.53 -11.06
C SER A 136 16.28 3.09 -10.90
N ARG A 137 17.07 3.30 -11.96
CA ARG A 137 18.52 3.03 -11.98
C ARG A 137 19.30 3.90 -11.00
N SER A 138 18.76 5.06 -10.63
CA SER A 138 19.33 5.95 -9.60
C SER A 138 19.06 5.45 -8.17
N HIS A 139 18.19 4.44 -8.04
CA HIS A 139 17.89 3.72 -6.81
C HIS A 139 18.25 2.24 -6.99
N SER A 140 17.99 1.39 -6.00
CA SER A 140 18.20 -0.05 -6.13
C SER A 140 17.29 -0.60 -7.23
N ALA A 141 17.87 -0.86 -8.41
CA ALA A 141 17.14 -1.41 -9.55
C ALA A 141 16.41 -2.68 -9.10
N SER A 142 15.09 -2.67 -9.23
CA SER A 142 14.24 -3.78 -8.82
C SER A 142 13.76 -4.58 -10.03
N ASN A 143 13.29 -5.80 -9.78
CA ASN A 143 12.63 -6.60 -10.79
C ASN A 143 11.35 -5.91 -11.28
N PHE A 144 10.99 -6.15 -12.53
CA PHE A 144 9.72 -5.71 -13.08
C PHE A 144 8.56 -6.42 -12.40
N ILE A 145 7.59 -5.65 -11.91
CA ILE A 145 6.34 -6.13 -11.33
C ILE A 145 5.15 -5.54 -12.08
N CYS A 146 4.04 -6.26 -12.11
CA CYS A 146 2.78 -5.73 -12.61
C CYS A 146 2.01 -5.12 -11.45
N VAL A 147 1.78 -3.81 -11.49
CA VAL A 147 0.98 -3.10 -10.48
C VAL A 147 -0.42 -2.91 -11.04
N ASP A 148 -1.44 -3.30 -10.26
CA ASP A 148 -2.84 -3.17 -10.65
C ASP A 148 -3.19 -1.77 -11.18
N ASN A 149 -4.11 -1.68 -12.15
CA ASN A 149 -4.53 -0.39 -12.73
C ASN A 149 -5.22 0.52 -11.71
N ASN A 150 -5.77 -0.02 -10.63
CA ASN A 150 -6.34 0.70 -9.51
C ASN A 150 -5.60 0.30 -8.21
N PRO A 151 -4.36 0.78 -8.03
CA PRO A 151 -3.53 0.39 -6.90
C PRO A 151 -4.13 0.89 -5.58
N GLU A 152 -4.10 0.03 -4.57
CA GLU A 152 -4.34 0.43 -3.19
C GLU A 152 -3.08 1.04 -2.58
N TYR A 153 -3.25 1.81 -1.50
CA TYR A 153 -2.15 2.42 -0.78
C TYR A 153 -2.44 2.48 0.72
N ILE A 154 -1.38 2.50 1.52
CA ILE A 154 -1.48 2.68 2.96
C ILE A 154 -0.93 4.06 3.32
N LEU A 155 -1.73 4.85 4.03
CA LEU A 155 -1.28 6.06 4.70
C LEU A 155 -0.45 5.67 5.92
N SER A 156 0.82 5.37 5.72
CA SER A 156 1.79 5.18 6.80
C SER A 156 2.85 6.27 6.73
N GLY A 157 3.34 6.68 7.90
CA GLY A 157 3.97 7.98 8.11
C GLY A 157 5.03 8.35 7.08
N LYS A 158 4.99 9.62 6.65
CA LYS A 158 5.98 10.34 5.82
C LYS A 158 7.35 10.45 6.51
N ALA A 159 7.86 9.37 7.10
CA ALA A 159 9.28 9.33 7.39
C ALA A 159 9.96 9.42 6.03
N GLY A 160 10.61 10.55 5.75
CA GLY A 160 11.33 10.89 4.53
C GLY A 160 12.56 10.01 4.28
N ASN A 161 12.42 8.72 4.55
CA ASN A 161 13.26 7.69 4.01
C ASN A 161 12.62 7.34 2.68
N ASP A 162 13.20 7.89 1.61
CA ASP A 162 12.92 7.52 0.22
C ASP A 162 13.26 6.03 0.11
N GLY A 163 12.25 5.18 0.30
CA GLY A 163 12.38 3.73 0.36
C GLY A 163 12.67 3.17 -1.04
N HIS A 164 12.20 1.94 -1.31
CA HIS A 164 12.23 1.43 -2.68
C HIS A 164 11.10 2.07 -3.49
N LEU A 165 11.44 3.15 -4.19
CA LEU A 165 10.56 3.85 -5.11
C LEU A 165 10.32 3.03 -6.38
N MET A 166 9.05 2.82 -6.71
CA MET A 166 8.61 2.15 -7.92
C MET A 166 8.09 3.18 -8.94
N TYR A 167 8.58 3.05 -10.17
CA TYR A 167 8.25 3.92 -11.30
C TYR A 167 7.55 3.11 -12.38
N VAL A 168 6.55 3.72 -13.02
CA VAL A 168 5.95 3.15 -14.24
C VAL A 168 7.01 3.08 -15.34
N VAL A 169 7.08 1.94 -16.01
CA VAL A 169 7.98 1.71 -17.13
C VAL A 169 7.41 2.36 -18.38
N ASN A 170 8.23 3.18 -19.03
CA ASN A 170 7.92 3.78 -20.32
C ASN A 170 8.78 3.15 -21.42
N THR A 171 8.19 3.01 -22.60
CA THR A 171 8.88 2.65 -23.84
C THR A 171 9.83 3.76 -24.28
N LYS A 172 10.93 3.38 -24.91
CA LYS A 172 11.91 4.31 -25.47
C LYS A 172 12.32 3.90 -26.88
N CYS A 173 12.16 4.79 -27.84
CA CYS A 173 12.63 4.57 -29.20
C CYS A 173 14.16 4.58 -29.26
N GLY A 174 14.73 3.74 -30.12
CA GLY A 174 16.16 3.48 -30.22
C GLY A 174 16.47 2.03 -29.83
N PRO A 175 16.41 1.67 -28.52
CA PRO A 175 16.44 0.28 -28.09
C PRO A 175 15.23 -0.52 -28.61
N LEU A 176 14.06 0.13 -28.65
CA LEU A 176 12.87 -0.42 -29.30
C LEU A 176 12.70 0.19 -30.70
N PRO A 177 12.35 -0.62 -31.71
CA PRO A 177 12.06 -0.11 -33.05
C PRO A 177 10.74 0.66 -33.06
N CYS A 178 10.75 1.87 -33.58
CA CYS A 178 9.55 2.69 -33.72
C CYS A 178 9.32 2.96 -35.21
N PRO A 179 8.22 2.50 -35.83
CA PRO A 179 7.08 1.71 -35.30
C PRO A 179 7.35 0.20 -35.12
N PRO A 180 6.51 -0.58 -34.37
CA PRO A 180 5.16 -0.25 -33.87
C PRO A 180 5.11 0.36 -32.46
N TYR A 181 6.24 0.47 -31.77
CA TYR A 181 6.29 1.11 -30.46
C TYR A 181 6.26 2.64 -30.61
N GLU A 182 5.68 3.32 -29.62
CA GLU A 182 5.63 4.78 -29.55
C GLU A 182 6.62 5.24 -28.47
N ASP A 183 7.27 6.39 -28.65
CA ASP A 183 8.22 6.91 -27.65
C ASP A 183 7.49 7.39 -26.39
N ASN A 184 8.10 7.15 -25.22
CA ASN A 184 7.62 7.57 -23.91
C ASN A 184 6.20 7.11 -23.56
N ARG A 185 5.77 5.97 -24.10
CA ARG A 185 4.47 5.38 -23.79
C ARG A 185 4.58 4.37 -22.65
N GLN A 186 3.65 4.44 -21.70
CA GLN A 186 3.58 3.52 -20.57
C GLN A 186 3.38 2.08 -21.02
N VAL A 187 4.07 1.16 -20.35
CA VAL A 187 3.98 -0.28 -20.62
C VAL A 187 2.92 -0.89 -19.71
N TYR A 188 1.88 -1.47 -20.30
CA TYR A 188 0.88 -2.25 -19.58
C TYR A 188 1.38 -3.67 -19.28
N CYS A 189 0.69 -4.34 -18.37
CA CYS A 189 0.88 -5.75 -18.08
C CYS A 189 -0.45 -6.42 -17.71
N VAL A 190 -0.45 -7.74 -17.76
CA VAL A 190 -1.56 -8.58 -17.33
C VAL A 190 -1.01 -9.78 -16.57
N VAL A 191 -1.67 -10.16 -15.48
CA VAL A 191 -1.41 -11.40 -14.75
C VAL A 191 -2.51 -12.39 -15.07
N CYS A 192 -2.08 -13.58 -15.49
CA CYS A 192 -2.95 -14.64 -15.96
C CYS A 192 -2.70 -15.91 -15.16
N SER A 193 -3.72 -16.75 -15.05
CA SER A 193 -3.64 -18.05 -14.39
C SER A 193 -4.24 -19.17 -15.23
N LYS A 194 -3.80 -20.40 -14.97
CA LYS A 194 -4.28 -21.62 -15.62
C LYS A 194 -4.33 -22.80 -14.67
#